data_AF-A0A5D2AUM2-F1
#
_entry.id   AF-A0A5D2AUM2-F1
#
_cell.length_a   1.000
_cell.length_b   1.000
_cell.length_c   1.000
_cell.angle_alpha   90.00
_cell.angle_beta   90.00
_cell.angle_gamma   90.00
#
_symmetry.space_group_name_H-M   'P 1'
#
loop_
_entity.id
_entity.type
_entity.pdbx_description
1 polymer ?
#
loop_
_entity_poly.entity_id
_entity_poly.type
_entity_poly.pdbx_seq_one_letter_code
_entity_poly.pdbx_strand_id
1 'polypeptide(L)'
;MAGNGLPSLGRVKLTDLIPSEGIPSDSYKLSVSTLSQSFAQYSAAIIQFPASDGALLRSGLDSARLYFQQKAAYPPEELIHTNDSREWCKTSGYYADPQLWQETYDYRPGLTPTDPINGLEFPPGGLPDIFGLLGKAARDVLDAISYYLNLRSSPFTEILDNVPLRSREISSSVLSVCCHARPSFPGAQHNNLTTQDDGQLIMVPDHEHQVDKSLISVVKSDKAGFHVRDFQGRWILLDGDLGPQEAVVYPGLALYQATAGYVNPALHRTEINNMSGNMYGKCSLVFKLMPKSMTSLSCSEMRAAGHGVEAQFLLPIPVDDFMQRSHPTDQLFNRNTFPSFSYPPAHEDQLNAGTGSMKPLMRRRKNNTRCKPLPPSKRLRLEAQRVLKERVQEIADKKGIKLRFCNLKECENHIHALDSPCANIRMEIGWPHGVPFVHPHDLPNKAKIGFLEAYEPGWTATHDMDLSLMEPAQTSQQYCN
;
A
#
# COMPACT_ATOMS: atom_id res chain seq x y z
N MET A 1 -6.76 -15.15 36.50
CA MET A 1 -6.85 -13.99 35.57
C MET A 1 -6.49 -14.51 34.19
N ALA A 2 -7.48 -14.76 33.32
CA ALA A 2 -7.19 -15.22 31.95
C ALA A 2 -6.69 -14.03 31.11
N GLY A 3 -5.56 -14.20 30.42
CA GLY A 3 -5.06 -13.20 29.49
C GLY A 3 -5.99 -13.12 28.26
N ASN A 4 -6.37 -11.91 27.86
CA ASN A 4 -7.13 -11.71 26.63
C ASN A 4 -6.28 -12.16 25.44
N GLY A 5 -6.70 -13.23 24.76
CA GLY A 5 -6.03 -13.82 23.60
C GLY A 5 -6.17 -12.98 22.34
N LEU A 6 -5.64 -11.75 22.35
CA LEU A 6 -5.24 -11.08 21.12
C LEU A 6 -4.10 -11.89 20.48
N PRO A 7 -4.05 -12.04 19.14
CA PRO A 7 -2.86 -12.60 18.51
C PRO A 7 -1.65 -11.75 18.89
N SER A 8 -0.55 -12.40 19.24
CA SER A 8 0.72 -11.71 19.47
C SER A 8 1.34 -11.32 18.13
N LEU A 9 1.90 -10.12 18.06
CA LEU A 9 2.81 -9.73 16.97
C LEU A 9 3.87 -10.82 16.74
N GLY A 10 4.07 -11.25 15.50
CA GLY A 10 4.98 -12.33 15.17
C GLY A 10 6.42 -11.99 15.52
N ARG A 11 7.06 -12.84 16.33
CA ARG A 11 8.49 -12.77 16.65
C ARG A 11 9.21 -13.92 15.99
N VAL A 12 10.23 -13.64 15.18
CA VAL A 12 11.00 -14.64 14.44
C VAL A 12 12.50 -14.38 14.57
N LYS A 13 13.31 -15.44 14.64
CA LYS A 13 14.77 -15.30 14.63
C LYS A 13 15.26 -15.12 13.20
N LEU A 14 16.19 -14.19 13.00
CA LEU A 14 16.76 -13.94 11.68
C LEU A 14 17.49 -15.19 11.14
N THR A 15 18.13 -15.97 12.01
CA THR A 15 18.78 -17.25 11.66
C THR A 15 17.82 -18.26 11.06
N ASP A 16 16.55 -18.22 11.47
CA ASP A 16 15.53 -19.18 11.06
C ASP A 16 14.84 -18.73 9.77
N LEU A 17 15.06 -17.48 9.32
CA LEU A 17 14.65 -16.94 8.02
C LEU A 17 15.69 -17.14 6.91
N ILE A 18 16.85 -17.74 7.21
CA ILE A 18 17.87 -18.06 6.21
C ILE A 18 17.66 -19.50 5.74
N PRO A 19 17.42 -19.76 4.43
CA PRO A 19 17.33 -21.12 3.93
C PRO A 19 18.66 -21.86 4.13
N SER A 20 18.62 -23.02 4.77
CA SER A 20 19.68 -24.02 4.65
C SER A 20 19.69 -24.58 3.22
N GLU A 21 20.86 -24.81 2.63
CA GLU A 21 20.95 -25.32 1.24
C GLU A 21 20.12 -26.60 1.04
N GLY A 22 19.34 -26.63 -0.06
CA GLY A 22 18.43 -27.72 -0.38
C GLY A 22 16.97 -27.41 -0.04
N ILE A 23 16.29 -28.36 0.63
CA ILE A 23 14.86 -28.27 0.92
C ILE A 23 14.64 -27.34 2.12
N PRO A 24 13.65 -26.40 2.08
CA PRO A 24 13.33 -25.54 3.21
C PRO A 24 13.05 -26.35 4.48
N SER A 25 13.75 -26.00 5.56
CA SER A 25 13.58 -26.64 6.87
C SER A 25 12.22 -26.31 7.49
N ASP A 26 11.80 -27.10 8.48
CA ASP A 26 10.53 -26.85 9.15
C ASP A 26 10.58 -25.61 10.06
N SER A 27 11.75 -25.27 10.60
CA SER A 27 11.97 -23.99 11.30
C SER A 27 11.81 -22.79 10.36
N TYR A 28 12.32 -22.90 9.13
CA TYR A 28 12.15 -21.88 8.09
C TYR A 28 10.68 -21.73 7.71
N LYS A 29 9.98 -22.82 7.37
CA LYS A 29 8.54 -22.78 7.04
C LYS A 29 7.71 -22.15 8.16
N LEU A 30 7.98 -22.53 9.42
CA LEU A 30 7.29 -21.97 10.59
C LEU A 30 7.58 -20.48 10.75
N SER A 31 8.83 -20.06 10.60
CA SER A 31 9.23 -18.65 10.74
C SER A 31 8.65 -17.79 9.63
N VAL A 32 8.69 -18.27 8.37
CA VAL A 32 8.05 -17.58 7.24
C VAL A 32 6.54 -17.48 7.43
N SER A 33 5.86 -18.56 7.83
CA SER A 33 4.42 -18.54 8.11
C SER A 33 4.08 -17.52 9.23
N THR A 34 4.85 -17.52 10.31
CA THR A 34 4.70 -16.58 11.44
C THR A 34 4.88 -15.13 10.99
N LEU A 35 5.94 -14.86 10.21
CA LEU A 35 6.26 -13.54 9.67
C LEU A 35 5.13 -13.02 8.76
N SER A 36 4.70 -13.83 7.79
CA SER A 36 3.65 -13.45 6.84
C SER A 36 2.28 -13.31 7.48
N GLN A 37 1.93 -14.15 8.47
CA GLN A 37 0.72 -13.96 9.26
C GLN A 37 0.75 -12.65 10.05
N SER A 38 1.92 -12.28 10.61
CA SER A 38 2.10 -11.01 11.31
C SER A 38 1.94 -9.81 10.36
N PHE A 39 2.52 -9.86 9.16
CA PHE A 39 2.31 -8.82 8.14
C PHE A 39 0.84 -8.73 7.70
N ALA A 40 0.13 -9.84 7.54
CA ALA A 40 -1.29 -9.83 7.17
C ALA A 40 -2.20 -9.22 8.25
N GLN A 41 -1.87 -9.40 9.54
CA GLN A 41 -2.68 -8.92 10.66
C GLN A 41 -2.29 -7.51 11.16
N TYR A 42 -1.01 -7.17 11.11
CA TYR A 42 -0.42 -6.00 11.77
C TYR A 42 0.40 -5.09 10.84
N SER A 43 0.58 -5.46 9.57
CA SER A 43 1.57 -4.84 8.65
C SER A 43 2.99 -4.75 9.23
N ALA A 44 3.33 -5.53 10.27
CA ALA A 44 4.62 -5.51 10.94
C ALA A 44 4.94 -6.85 11.61
N ALA A 45 6.20 -7.06 11.95
CA ALA A 45 6.70 -8.18 12.74
C ALA A 45 7.93 -7.75 13.55
N ILE A 46 8.41 -8.61 14.45
CA ILE A 46 9.68 -8.46 15.16
C ILE A 46 10.67 -9.50 14.65
N ILE A 47 11.87 -9.04 14.31
CA ILE A 47 13.02 -9.90 14.02
C ILE A 47 14.01 -9.87 15.17
N GLN A 48 14.42 -11.05 15.64
CA GLN A 48 15.48 -11.24 16.62
C GLN A 48 16.81 -11.54 15.91
N PHE A 49 17.79 -10.67 16.12
CA PHE A 49 19.16 -10.83 15.62
C PHE A 49 19.99 -11.79 16.51
N PRO A 50 21.06 -12.38 15.96
CA PRO A 50 22.12 -13.03 16.74
C PRO A 50 22.67 -12.16 17.88
N ALA A 51 23.19 -12.82 18.92
CA ALA A 51 23.66 -12.13 20.12
C ALA A 51 24.88 -11.21 19.89
N SER A 52 25.72 -11.52 18.90
CA SER A 52 26.81 -10.67 18.41
C SER A 52 26.30 -9.30 17.95
N ASP A 53 25.19 -9.30 17.21
CA ASP A 53 24.74 -8.18 16.40
C ASP A 53 23.98 -7.16 17.26
N GLY A 54 23.34 -7.63 18.34
CA GLY A 54 22.69 -6.76 19.31
C GLY A 54 23.65 -5.77 19.98
N ALA A 55 24.96 -6.07 20.07
CA ALA A 55 25.95 -5.11 20.56
C ALA A 55 26.11 -3.92 19.61
N LEU A 56 26.19 -4.18 18.31
CA LEU A 56 26.31 -3.17 17.25
C LEU A 56 25.09 -2.26 17.19
N LEU A 57 23.88 -2.83 17.29
CA LEU A 57 22.63 -2.07 17.33
C LEU A 57 22.55 -1.12 18.55
N ARG A 58 23.04 -1.56 19.72
CA ARG A 58 23.12 -0.70 20.91
C ARG A 58 24.14 0.43 20.73
N SER A 59 25.37 0.13 20.29
CA SER A 59 26.38 1.16 20.05
C SER A 59 25.96 2.19 19.00
N GLY A 60 25.16 1.79 18.00
CA GLY A 60 24.57 2.72 17.03
C GLY A 60 23.59 3.70 17.68
N LEU A 61 22.74 3.23 18.59
CA LEU A 61 21.81 4.10 19.34
C LEU A 61 22.54 5.01 20.34
N ASP A 62 23.57 4.51 21.02
CA ASP A 62 24.38 5.32 21.93
C ASP A 62 25.14 6.41 21.15
N SER A 63 25.69 6.08 19.98
CA SER A 63 26.32 7.07 19.10
C SER A 63 25.32 8.06 18.50
N ALA A 64 24.10 7.63 18.16
CA ALA A 64 23.02 8.52 17.74
C ALA A 64 22.69 9.57 18.81
N ARG A 65 22.55 9.14 20.07
CA ARG A 65 22.30 10.04 21.21
C ARG A 65 23.40 11.08 21.36
N LEU A 66 24.66 10.66 21.39
CA LEU A 66 25.81 11.57 21.47
C LEU A 66 25.81 12.56 20.28
N TYR A 67 25.51 12.06 19.09
CA TYR A 67 25.47 12.86 17.86
C TYR A 67 24.41 13.96 17.87
N PHE A 68 23.20 13.72 18.40
CA PHE A 68 22.16 14.75 18.51
C PHE A 68 22.28 15.62 19.77
N GLN A 69 22.93 15.12 20.83
CA GLN A 69 23.24 15.92 22.03
C GLN A 69 24.17 17.11 21.71
N GLN A 70 25.15 16.92 20.83
CA GLN A 70 26.07 17.99 20.39
C GLN A 70 25.47 18.97 19.36
N LYS A 71 24.25 18.75 18.85
CA LYS A 71 23.63 19.64 17.86
C LYS A 71 23.11 20.94 18.50
N ALA A 72 23.27 22.05 17.77
CA ALA A 72 22.69 23.33 18.15
C ALA A 72 21.17 23.24 18.38
N ALA A 73 20.62 24.12 19.20
CA ALA A 73 19.18 24.18 19.49
C ALA A 73 18.34 24.52 18.24
N TYR A 74 18.88 25.40 17.38
CA TYR A 74 18.26 25.84 16.13
C TYR A 74 19.14 25.40 14.96
N PRO A 75 18.67 24.50 14.08
CA PRO A 75 19.35 24.25 12.81
C PRO A 75 19.23 25.50 11.91
N PRO A 76 20.25 25.85 11.10
CA PRO A 76 20.13 26.80 10.00
C PRO A 76 18.97 26.45 9.06
N GLU A 77 18.37 27.46 8.43
CA GLU A 77 17.24 27.28 7.49
C GLU A 77 17.59 26.33 6.32
N GLU A 78 18.84 26.34 5.88
CA GLU A 78 19.37 25.43 4.82
C GLU A 78 19.31 23.94 5.21
N LEU A 79 19.27 23.63 6.52
CA LEU A 79 19.16 22.25 7.04
C LEU A 79 17.72 21.88 7.45
N ILE A 80 16.74 22.76 7.18
CA ILE A 80 15.31 22.47 7.34
C ILE A 80 14.79 21.86 6.03
N HIS A 81 14.55 20.54 6.01
CA HIS A 81 14.29 19.83 4.76
C HIS A 81 12.82 19.86 4.36
N THR A 82 12.48 20.63 3.32
CA THR A 82 11.12 20.73 2.76
C THR A 82 10.82 19.62 1.73
N ASN A 83 10.91 18.35 2.14
CA ASN A 83 10.48 17.14 1.41
C ASN A 83 10.67 17.18 -0.13
N ASP A 84 11.85 17.57 -0.61
CA ASP A 84 12.09 17.76 -2.05
C ASP A 84 12.29 16.41 -2.77
N SER A 85 11.23 15.91 -3.38
CA SER A 85 11.17 14.54 -3.92
C SER A 85 12.07 14.28 -5.13
N ARG A 86 12.68 15.34 -5.69
CA ARG A 86 13.48 15.29 -6.92
C ARG A 86 14.82 14.55 -6.76
N GLU A 87 15.38 14.50 -5.56
CA GLU A 87 16.69 13.87 -5.30
C GLU A 87 16.63 12.77 -4.22
N TRP A 88 15.50 12.05 -4.14
CA TRP A 88 15.22 11.04 -3.11
C TRP A 88 16.32 9.98 -2.88
N CYS A 89 17.15 9.69 -3.88
CA CYS A 89 18.24 8.71 -3.83
C CYS A 89 19.62 9.30 -3.49
N LYS A 90 19.72 10.62 -3.31
CA LYS A 90 20.96 11.34 -2.95
C LYS A 90 20.96 11.90 -1.52
N THR A 91 19.94 11.62 -0.72
CA THR A 91 19.86 12.11 0.67
C THR A 91 21.00 11.54 1.51
N SER A 92 21.87 12.39 2.04
CA SER A 92 22.93 12.03 2.99
C SER A 92 23.37 13.25 3.78
N GLY A 93 23.72 13.05 5.05
CA GLY A 93 24.02 14.15 5.98
C GLY A 93 22.85 14.48 6.91
N TYR A 94 23.05 15.53 7.70
CA TYR A 94 22.07 16.00 8.69
C TYR A 94 20.98 16.88 8.08
N TYR A 95 19.74 16.68 8.54
CA TYR A 95 18.64 17.62 8.34
C TYR A 95 17.63 17.57 9.49
N ALA A 96 16.73 18.54 9.55
CA ALA A 96 15.64 18.57 10.51
C ALA A 96 14.27 18.85 9.87
N ASP A 97 13.23 18.31 10.48
CA ASP A 97 11.83 18.57 10.19
C ASP A 97 11.15 19.17 11.45
N PRO A 98 10.92 20.49 11.47
CA PRO A 98 10.21 21.17 12.54
C PRO A 98 8.75 20.73 12.73
N GLN A 99 8.07 20.25 11.67
CA GLN A 99 6.68 19.83 11.73
C GLN A 99 6.53 18.45 12.39
N LEU A 100 7.49 17.56 12.16
CA LEU A 100 7.56 16.24 12.81
C LEU A 100 8.33 16.24 14.15
N TRP A 101 8.87 17.39 14.56
CA TRP A 101 9.75 17.54 15.73
C TRP A 101 10.92 16.53 15.71
N GLN A 102 11.48 16.32 14.51
CA GLN A 102 12.42 15.25 14.19
C GLN A 102 13.72 15.82 13.61
N GLU A 103 14.84 15.35 14.13
CA GLU A 103 16.17 15.54 13.56
C GLU A 103 16.62 14.22 12.94
N THR A 104 17.28 14.25 11.78
CA THR A 104 17.68 13.04 11.05
C THR A 104 19.10 13.18 10.50
N TYR A 105 19.83 12.07 10.47
CA TYR A 105 21.05 11.92 9.68
C TYR A 105 20.89 10.75 8.72
N ASP A 106 20.91 11.00 7.42
CA ASP A 106 20.83 9.96 6.39
C ASP A 106 22.24 9.47 6.02
N TYR A 107 22.40 8.14 5.97
CA TYR A 107 23.61 7.48 5.52
C TYR A 107 23.34 6.54 4.33
N ARG A 108 24.09 6.74 3.25
CA ARG A 108 24.11 5.88 2.06
C ARG A 108 25.55 5.50 1.72
N PRO A 109 25.89 4.20 1.64
CA PRO A 109 27.17 3.77 1.08
C PRO A 109 27.31 4.17 -0.40
N GLY A 110 28.55 4.46 -0.82
CA GLY A 110 28.89 4.83 -2.19
C GLY A 110 29.57 6.21 -2.27
N LEU A 111 29.66 6.76 -3.49
CA LEU A 111 30.19 8.11 -3.70
C LEU A 111 29.08 9.16 -3.54
N THR A 112 28.67 9.42 -2.30
CA THR A 112 27.79 10.55 -2.01
C THR A 112 28.52 11.88 -2.34
N PRO A 113 27.88 12.81 -3.06
CA PRO A 113 28.42 14.17 -3.19
C PRO A 113 28.44 14.80 -1.80
N THR A 114 29.62 15.03 -1.24
CA THR A 114 29.75 15.84 -0.03
C THR A 114 29.53 17.30 -0.42
N ASP A 115 28.40 17.88 0.00
CA ASP A 115 28.17 19.31 -0.21
C ASP A 115 29.30 20.12 0.44
N PRO A 116 29.98 21.01 -0.30
CA PRO A 116 31.15 21.74 0.19
C PRO A 116 30.83 22.78 1.28
N ILE A 117 29.55 22.96 1.60
CA ILE A 117 29.03 23.86 2.65
C ILE A 117 29.05 23.16 4.01
N ASN A 118 28.79 21.84 4.03
CA ASN A 118 28.98 21.05 5.24
C ASN A 118 30.48 20.87 5.46
N GLY A 119 30.98 21.44 6.57
CA GLY A 119 32.37 21.27 7.00
C GLY A 119 32.67 19.83 7.41
N LEU A 120 33.66 19.64 8.29
CA LEU A 120 34.05 18.33 8.80
C LEU A 120 33.01 17.75 9.80
N GLU A 121 31.78 17.52 9.33
CA GLU A 121 30.71 16.86 10.09
C GLU A 121 31.01 15.37 10.23
N PHE A 122 31.24 14.93 11.46
CA PHE A 122 31.42 13.52 11.76
C PHE A 122 30.05 12.82 11.89
N PRO A 123 29.74 11.79 11.09
CA PRO A 123 28.53 11.00 11.24
C PRO A 123 28.49 10.28 12.60
N PRO A 124 27.30 9.80 13.03
CA PRO A 124 27.22 8.73 14.02
C PRO A 124 28.14 7.56 13.65
N GLY A 125 28.72 6.91 14.66
CA GLY A 125 29.64 5.78 14.50
C GLY A 125 28.92 4.48 14.12
N GLY A 126 29.65 3.59 13.43
CA GLY A 126 29.18 2.23 13.11
C GLY A 126 28.13 2.12 11.99
N LEU A 127 27.75 3.23 11.33
CA LEU A 127 26.73 3.22 10.28
C LEU A 127 27.03 2.28 9.09
N PRO A 128 28.27 2.10 8.60
CA PRO A 128 28.57 1.12 7.55
C PRO A 128 28.21 -0.32 7.95
N ASP A 129 28.57 -0.72 9.18
CA ASP A 129 28.32 -2.06 9.71
C ASP A 129 26.83 -2.29 10.00
N ILE A 130 26.16 -1.28 10.59
CA ILE A 130 24.71 -1.30 10.84
C ILE A 130 23.94 -1.37 9.51
N PHE A 131 24.36 -0.62 8.49
CA PHE A 131 23.77 -0.68 7.16
C PHE A 131 23.90 -2.07 6.56
N GLY A 132 25.08 -2.69 6.65
CA GLY A 132 25.31 -4.07 6.19
C GLY A 132 24.43 -5.09 6.91
N LEU A 133 24.36 -5.00 8.24
CA LEU A 133 23.54 -5.87 9.09
C LEU A 133 22.04 -5.77 8.77
N LEU A 134 21.48 -4.55 8.80
CA LEU A 134 20.06 -4.31 8.57
C LEU A 134 19.68 -4.55 7.09
N GLY A 135 20.59 -4.24 6.16
CA GLY A 135 20.43 -4.51 4.74
C GLY A 135 20.42 -5.99 4.39
N LYS A 136 21.21 -6.83 5.09
CA LYS A 136 21.09 -8.29 4.99
C LYS A 136 19.74 -8.76 5.54
N ALA A 137 19.38 -8.32 6.75
CA ALA A 137 18.14 -8.76 7.40
C ALA A 137 16.88 -8.41 6.58
N ALA A 138 16.84 -7.23 5.96
CA ALA A 138 15.76 -6.82 5.08
C ALA A 138 15.65 -7.67 3.80
N ARG A 139 16.78 -8.19 3.29
CA ARG A 139 16.79 -9.12 2.14
C ARG A 139 16.35 -10.53 2.55
N ASP A 140 16.84 -11.04 3.69
CA ASP A 140 16.39 -12.34 4.24
C ASP A 140 14.85 -12.34 4.45
N VAL A 141 14.30 -11.23 4.95
CA VAL A 141 12.83 -11.02 5.09
C VAL A 141 12.12 -10.96 3.73
N LEU A 142 12.71 -10.33 2.71
CA LEU A 142 12.12 -10.23 1.38
C LEU A 142 12.13 -11.57 0.63
N ASP A 143 13.15 -12.39 0.83
CA ASP A 143 13.22 -13.76 0.32
C ASP A 143 12.21 -14.67 1.03
N ALA A 144 12.02 -14.51 2.34
CA ALA A 144 10.94 -15.16 3.10
C ALA A 144 9.54 -14.79 2.56
N ILE A 145 9.29 -13.52 2.23
CA ILE A 145 8.03 -13.09 1.58
C ILE A 145 7.89 -13.71 0.19
N SER A 146 8.99 -13.77 -0.58
CA SER A 146 9.00 -14.39 -1.92
C SER A 146 8.62 -15.87 -1.86
N TYR A 147 9.16 -16.61 -0.87
CA TYR A 147 8.80 -18.00 -0.60
C TYR A 147 7.32 -18.15 -0.20
N TYR A 148 6.82 -17.32 0.72
CA TYR A 148 5.42 -17.36 1.15
C TYR A 148 4.44 -17.11 0.00
N LEU A 149 4.77 -16.18 -0.89
CA LEU A 149 4.00 -15.88 -2.09
C LEU A 149 4.24 -16.89 -3.24
N ASN A 150 5.01 -17.96 -3.01
CA ASN A 150 5.33 -18.99 -4.01
C ASN A 150 5.91 -18.40 -5.31
N LEU A 151 6.70 -17.32 -5.18
CA LEU A 151 7.38 -16.69 -6.31
C LEU A 151 8.57 -17.56 -6.74
N ARG A 152 8.83 -17.58 -8.05
CA ARG A 152 9.96 -18.33 -8.60
C ARG A 152 11.22 -17.49 -8.53
N SER A 153 12.37 -18.15 -8.39
CA SER A 153 13.69 -17.49 -8.35
C SER A 153 13.83 -16.46 -7.20
N SER A 154 14.66 -15.45 -7.38
CA SER A 154 14.88 -14.33 -6.46
C SER A 154 14.26 -13.04 -7.04
N PRO A 155 12.93 -12.88 -6.99
CA PRO A 155 12.15 -12.00 -7.86
C PRO A 155 12.50 -10.51 -7.72
N PHE A 156 13.01 -10.10 -6.56
CA PHE A 156 13.34 -8.71 -6.27
C PHE A 156 14.82 -8.36 -6.53
N THR A 157 15.68 -9.31 -6.89
CA THR A 157 17.12 -9.09 -7.05
C THR A 157 17.45 -8.05 -8.13
N GLU A 158 16.70 -8.03 -9.23
CA GLU A 158 16.92 -7.08 -10.33
C GLU A 158 16.67 -5.62 -9.91
N ILE A 159 15.65 -5.40 -9.06
CA ILE A 159 15.28 -4.08 -8.56
C ILE A 159 16.08 -3.64 -7.33
N LEU A 160 16.95 -4.47 -6.76
CA LEU A 160 17.73 -4.15 -5.55
C LEU A 160 19.18 -3.79 -5.85
N ASP A 161 19.77 -2.91 -5.04
CA ASP A 161 21.20 -2.57 -5.06
C ASP A 161 22.10 -3.83 -5.11
N ASN A 162 23.21 -3.76 -5.86
CA ASN A 162 24.21 -4.82 -5.87
C ASN A 162 24.91 -4.89 -4.51
N VAL A 163 25.29 -6.08 -4.05
CA VAL A 163 26.09 -6.27 -2.82
C VAL A 163 27.33 -7.09 -3.18
N PRO A 164 28.54 -6.49 -3.18
CA PRO A 164 28.83 -5.07 -2.98
C PRO A 164 28.29 -4.17 -4.12
N LEU A 165 28.17 -2.87 -3.84
CA LEU A 165 27.86 -1.84 -4.85
C LEU A 165 28.93 -1.80 -5.93
N ARG A 166 28.58 -1.42 -7.17
CA ARG A 166 29.59 -1.23 -8.22
C ARG A 166 30.33 0.10 -8.01
N SER A 167 31.51 0.21 -8.61
CA SER A 167 32.31 1.43 -8.58
C SER A 167 31.51 2.63 -9.08
N ARG A 168 31.48 3.72 -8.28
CA ARG A 168 30.73 4.97 -8.49
C ARG A 168 29.19 4.87 -8.38
N GLU A 169 28.63 3.75 -7.93
CA GLU A 169 27.22 3.70 -7.51
C GLU A 169 27.05 4.30 -6.10
N ILE A 170 25.87 4.86 -5.83
CA ILE A 170 25.37 5.21 -4.49
C ILE A 170 24.25 4.22 -4.17
N SER A 171 24.10 3.80 -2.92
CA SER A 171 22.98 2.96 -2.53
C SER A 171 21.65 3.69 -2.68
N SER A 172 20.71 3.03 -3.37
CA SER A 172 19.30 3.41 -3.41
C SER A 172 18.66 3.27 -2.02
N SER A 173 19.11 2.28 -1.24
CA SER A 173 18.73 2.08 0.17
C SER A 173 19.41 3.08 1.12
N VAL A 174 18.79 3.34 2.27
CA VAL A 174 19.26 4.35 3.24
C VAL A 174 19.17 3.84 4.67
N LEU A 175 20.14 4.22 5.50
CA LEU A 175 20.06 4.12 6.95
C LEU A 175 19.88 5.53 7.53
N SER A 176 18.66 5.83 7.98
CA SER A 176 18.33 7.08 8.66
C SER A 176 18.53 6.90 10.16
N VAL A 177 19.28 7.79 10.79
CA VAL A 177 19.40 7.92 12.25
C VAL A 177 18.51 9.07 12.67
N CYS A 178 17.44 8.82 13.43
CA CYS A 178 16.47 9.84 13.80
C CYS A 178 16.52 10.14 15.30
N CYS A 179 16.28 11.40 15.68
CA CYS A 179 15.98 11.82 17.04
C CYS A 179 14.66 12.61 17.06
N HIS A 180 13.70 12.15 17.86
CA HIS A 180 12.40 12.82 18.04
C HIS A 180 12.36 13.55 19.38
N ALA A 181 11.67 14.69 19.41
CA ALA A 181 11.31 15.41 20.63
C ALA A 181 12.50 15.79 21.53
N ARG A 182 13.62 16.23 20.93
CA ARG A 182 14.76 16.77 21.69
C ARG A 182 14.33 18.09 22.36
N PRO A 183 14.50 18.28 23.70
CA PRO A 183 13.98 19.47 24.39
C PRO A 183 14.62 20.81 23.98
N SER A 184 15.83 20.77 23.42
CA SER A 184 16.52 21.95 22.87
C SER A 184 16.04 22.32 21.47
N PHE A 185 15.22 21.51 20.81
CA PHE A 185 14.75 21.74 19.45
C PHE A 185 13.50 22.65 19.41
N PRO A 186 13.26 23.47 18.36
CA PRO A 186 12.38 24.65 18.44
C PRO A 186 10.88 24.38 18.69
N GLY A 187 10.40 23.13 18.58
CA GLY A 187 9.03 22.75 18.98
C GLY A 187 8.80 22.80 20.50
N ALA A 188 9.86 22.74 21.32
CA ALA A 188 9.74 22.63 22.77
C ALA A 188 9.31 23.93 23.47
N GLN A 189 9.73 25.10 22.96
CA GLN A 189 9.64 26.35 23.72
C GLN A 189 8.26 27.00 23.70
N HIS A 190 7.40 26.69 22.72
CA HIS A 190 6.03 27.21 22.69
C HIS A 190 5.09 26.56 23.72
N ASN A 191 5.41 25.38 24.26
CA ASN A 191 4.58 24.70 25.26
C ASN A 191 4.94 25.03 26.72
N ASN A 192 6.10 25.64 27.00
CA ASN A 192 6.60 25.86 28.35
C ASN A 192 6.69 27.34 28.78
N LEU A 193 6.20 28.27 27.96
CA LEU A 193 6.24 29.71 28.26
C LEU A 193 4.87 30.43 28.19
N THR A 194 3.77 29.70 28.37
CA THR A 194 2.44 30.29 28.62
C THR A 194 2.06 30.16 30.09
N THR A 195 2.69 30.98 30.92
CA THR A 195 2.01 31.52 32.09
C THR A 195 0.70 32.17 31.64
N GLN A 196 -0.42 31.71 32.19
CA GLN A 196 -1.74 32.36 32.24
C GLN A 196 -1.90 33.64 31.39
N ASP A 197 -2.29 33.50 30.11
CA ASP A 197 -3.36 34.31 29.52
C ASP A 197 -3.83 33.77 28.16
N ASP A 198 -5.11 34.04 27.87
CA ASP A 198 -5.88 33.88 26.63
C ASP A 198 -5.42 32.94 25.49
N GLY A 199 -6.16 31.84 25.37
CA GLY A 199 -7.20 31.83 24.33
C GLY A 199 -6.84 31.39 22.91
N GLN A 200 -5.59 31.07 22.58
CA GLN A 200 -5.23 30.45 21.29
C GLN A 200 -4.58 29.07 21.44
N LEU A 201 -5.44 28.04 21.47
CA LEU A 201 -5.05 26.67 21.15
C LEU A 201 -4.60 26.61 19.68
N ILE A 202 -3.32 26.82 19.42
CA ILE A 202 -2.72 26.50 18.13
C ILE A 202 -2.80 24.98 17.99
N MET A 203 -3.79 24.52 17.22
CA MET A 203 -3.96 23.11 16.91
C MET A 203 -2.73 22.63 16.15
N VAL A 204 -1.83 21.93 16.85
CA VAL A 204 -0.90 21.02 16.19
C VAL A 204 -1.77 20.06 15.37
N PRO A 205 -1.59 19.97 14.04
CA PRO A 205 -2.41 19.09 13.23
C PRO A 205 -2.22 17.65 13.73
N ASP A 206 -3.33 16.92 13.91
CA ASP A 206 -3.33 15.52 14.30
C ASP A 206 -2.50 14.75 13.26
N HIS A 207 -1.25 14.44 13.60
CA HIS A 207 -0.23 14.15 12.59
C HIS A 207 -0.64 12.97 11.72
N GLU A 208 -0.79 13.24 10.41
CA GLU A 208 -1.14 12.22 9.44
C GLU A 208 -0.15 11.06 9.54
N HIS A 209 -0.70 9.87 9.65
CA HIS A 209 0.02 8.60 9.60
C HIS A 209 1.01 8.54 8.42
N GLN A 210 2.22 8.07 8.71
CA GLN A 210 3.26 7.92 7.70
C GLN A 210 3.18 6.54 7.04
N VAL A 211 3.60 6.46 5.78
CA VAL A 211 3.88 5.21 5.08
C VAL A 211 5.17 5.37 4.30
N ASP A 212 6.10 4.44 4.49
CA ASP A 212 7.36 4.42 3.73
C ASP A 212 7.14 4.01 2.27
N LYS A 213 7.88 4.65 1.35
CA LYS A 213 7.98 4.23 -0.06
C LYS A 213 8.98 3.08 -0.29
N SER A 214 9.47 2.46 0.78
CA SER A 214 10.43 1.35 0.75
C SER A 214 9.79 0.04 0.26
N LEU A 215 10.63 -0.99 0.03
CA LEU A 215 10.20 -2.38 -0.04
C LEU A 215 9.97 -2.90 1.39
N ILE A 216 11.01 -2.84 2.21
CA ILE A 216 11.04 -3.25 3.61
C ILE A 216 11.74 -2.16 4.42
N SER A 217 11.21 -1.84 5.58
CA SER A 217 11.89 -1.00 6.58
C SER A 217 12.18 -1.81 7.84
N VAL A 218 13.35 -1.60 8.45
CA VAL A 218 13.77 -2.22 9.72
C VAL A 218 14.11 -1.12 10.72
N VAL A 219 13.47 -1.13 11.89
CA VAL A 219 13.54 -0.06 12.89
C VAL A 219 13.96 -0.60 14.25
N LYS A 220 15.04 -0.02 14.80
CA LYS A 220 15.43 -0.19 16.20
C LYS A 220 15.33 1.15 16.92
N SER A 221 14.44 1.24 17.91
CA SER A 221 14.35 2.37 18.85
C SER A 221 15.14 2.14 20.13
N ASP A 222 15.51 3.22 20.81
CA ASP A 222 16.05 3.24 22.17
C ASP A 222 14.98 3.31 23.29
N LYS A 223 13.75 3.69 22.93
CA LYS A 223 12.59 3.91 23.79
C LYS A 223 11.32 3.53 23.05
N ALA A 224 10.27 3.15 23.77
CA ALA A 224 8.95 2.88 23.23
C ALA A 224 8.31 4.12 22.54
N GLY A 225 7.27 3.92 21.74
CA GLY A 225 6.43 4.94 21.10
C GLY A 225 6.21 4.75 19.59
N PHE A 226 6.81 3.74 18.96
CA PHE A 226 6.55 3.40 17.56
C PHE A 226 5.27 2.57 17.45
N HIS A 227 4.29 3.12 16.75
CA HIS A 227 2.97 2.52 16.57
C HIS A 227 2.72 2.20 15.11
N VAL A 228 2.06 1.06 14.85
CA VAL A 228 1.51 0.70 13.53
C VAL A 228 0.02 0.49 13.63
N ARG A 229 -0.71 0.77 12.55
CA ARG A 229 -2.14 0.51 12.44
C ARG A 229 -2.39 -0.93 12.00
N ASP A 230 -3.10 -1.70 12.82
CA ASP A 230 -3.47 -3.09 12.52
C ASP A 230 -4.57 -3.19 11.43
N PHE A 231 -4.85 -4.41 10.97
CA PHE A 231 -5.91 -4.68 9.99
C PHE A 231 -7.31 -4.25 10.47
N GLN A 232 -7.54 -4.13 11.78
CA GLN A 232 -8.80 -3.61 12.36
C GLN A 232 -8.83 -2.08 12.43
N GLY A 233 -7.77 -1.40 11.94
CA GLY A 233 -7.64 0.04 11.92
C GLY A 233 -7.18 0.65 13.25
N ARG A 234 -6.74 -0.15 14.23
CA ARG A 234 -6.33 0.26 15.59
C ARG A 234 -4.84 0.50 15.65
N TRP A 235 -4.41 1.49 16.44
CA TRP A 235 -3.00 1.72 16.72
C TRP A 235 -2.46 0.73 17.75
N ILE A 236 -1.36 0.05 17.43
CA ILE A 236 -0.67 -0.89 18.31
C ILE A 236 0.79 -0.45 18.47
N LEU A 237 1.24 -0.37 19.72
CA LEU A 237 2.64 -0.11 20.09
C LEU A 237 3.48 -1.36 19.80
N LEU A 238 4.53 -1.22 18.99
CA LEU A 238 5.39 -2.35 18.58
C LEU A 238 6.75 -2.39 19.29
N ASP A 239 7.23 -1.24 19.79
CA ASP A 239 8.55 -1.12 20.43
C ASP A 239 8.48 -1.02 21.97
N GLY A 240 7.37 -1.46 22.56
CA GLY A 240 7.12 -1.42 24.01
C GLY A 240 7.90 -2.46 24.84
N ASP A 241 8.17 -3.64 24.27
CA ASP A 241 8.78 -4.78 24.96
C ASP A 241 9.95 -5.42 24.18
N LEU A 242 10.56 -4.68 23.23
CA LEU A 242 11.67 -5.18 22.42
C LEU A 242 12.91 -5.48 23.25
N GLY A 243 13.44 -6.70 23.08
CA GLY A 243 14.74 -7.10 23.58
C GLY A 243 15.92 -6.32 22.95
N PRO A 244 17.12 -6.41 23.55
CA PRO A 244 18.33 -5.72 23.09
C PRO A 244 18.92 -6.28 21.78
N GLN A 245 18.29 -7.31 21.22
CA GLN A 245 18.60 -7.97 19.94
C GLN A 245 17.41 -7.91 18.97
N GLU A 246 16.31 -7.23 19.33
CA GLU A 246 15.08 -7.23 18.54
C GLU A 246 14.85 -5.89 17.84
N ALA A 247 14.41 -5.95 16.59
CA ALA A 247 13.97 -4.78 15.82
C ALA A 247 12.59 -5.05 15.19
N VAL A 248 11.85 -3.99 14.93
CA VAL A 248 10.59 -4.07 14.16
C VAL A 248 10.94 -4.11 12.68
N VAL A 249 10.25 -4.95 11.91
CA VAL A 249 10.28 -4.93 10.45
C VAL A 249 8.87 -4.71 9.90
N TYR A 250 8.74 -3.91 8.84
CA TYR A 250 7.45 -3.68 8.18
C TYR A 250 7.57 -3.45 6.65
N PRO A 251 6.53 -3.79 5.87
CA PRO A 251 6.49 -3.51 4.43
C PRO A 251 6.21 -2.03 4.12
N GLY A 252 6.79 -1.54 3.01
CA GLY A 252 6.49 -0.24 2.43
C GLY A 252 5.70 -0.33 1.11
N LEU A 253 5.37 0.83 0.54
CA LEU A 253 4.53 0.96 -0.66
C LEU A 253 5.16 0.32 -1.91
N ALA A 254 6.49 0.29 -2.04
CA ALA A 254 7.11 -0.34 -3.21
C ALA A 254 6.88 -1.86 -3.20
N LEU A 255 6.83 -2.48 -2.01
CA LEU A 255 6.54 -3.91 -1.91
C LEU A 255 5.05 -4.19 -2.12
N TYR A 256 4.16 -3.32 -1.61
CA TYR A 256 2.74 -3.37 -1.98
C TYR A 256 2.55 -3.31 -3.50
N GLN A 257 3.21 -2.37 -4.18
CA GLN A 257 3.14 -2.24 -5.64
C GLN A 257 3.71 -3.46 -6.36
N ALA A 258 4.88 -3.96 -5.96
CA ALA A 258 5.53 -5.11 -6.60
C ALA A 258 4.81 -6.45 -6.34
N THR A 259 4.04 -6.55 -5.25
CA THR A 259 3.24 -7.74 -4.89
C THR A 259 1.77 -7.63 -5.28
N ALA A 260 1.36 -6.70 -6.17
CA ALA A 260 -0.04 -6.47 -6.54
C ALA A 260 -0.99 -6.25 -5.34
N GLY A 261 -0.46 -5.71 -4.24
CA GLY A 261 -1.16 -5.52 -2.98
C GLY A 261 -1.44 -6.78 -2.17
N TYR A 262 -0.71 -7.88 -2.39
CA TYR A 262 -0.78 -9.07 -1.54
C TYR A 262 -0.06 -8.86 -0.20
N VAL A 263 0.90 -7.92 -0.14
CA VAL A 263 1.55 -7.48 1.10
C VAL A 263 1.14 -6.03 1.39
N ASN A 264 0.40 -5.81 2.48
CA ASN A 264 -0.04 -4.48 2.88
C ASN A 264 1.13 -3.66 3.46
N PRO A 265 1.24 -2.35 3.15
CA PRO A 265 2.22 -1.48 3.77
C PRO A 265 1.81 -1.13 5.21
N ALA A 266 2.76 -0.74 6.04
CA ALA A 266 2.46 -0.20 7.38
C ALA A 266 2.08 1.28 7.33
N LEU A 267 0.90 1.62 7.87
CA LEU A 267 0.67 2.96 8.42
C LEU A 267 1.33 3.02 9.78
N HIS A 268 2.32 3.90 9.97
CA HIS A 268 3.03 4.05 11.23
C HIS A 268 3.00 5.49 11.75
N ARG A 269 3.29 5.65 13.05
CA ARG A 269 3.54 6.94 13.69
C ARG A 269 4.46 6.78 14.90
N THR A 270 5.24 7.82 15.19
CA THR A 270 6.01 7.93 16.44
C THR A 270 5.24 8.83 17.41
N GLU A 271 4.89 8.31 18.58
CA GLU A 271 4.27 9.11 19.63
C GLU A 271 5.32 10.00 20.32
N ILE A 272 5.06 11.31 20.36
CA ILE A 272 5.93 12.34 20.94
C ILE A 272 5.47 12.77 22.35
N ASN A 273 4.15 12.77 22.59
CA ASN A 273 3.55 13.43 23.76
C ASN A 273 3.90 12.82 25.12
N ASN A 274 4.25 11.52 25.16
CA ASN A 274 4.67 10.83 26.38
C ASN A 274 6.15 11.05 26.77
N MET A 275 6.88 11.96 26.10
CA MET A 275 8.31 12.24 26.39
C MET A 275 8.56 13.36 27.40
N SER A 276 7.55 13.78 28.17
CA SER A 276 7.70 14.79 29.23
C SER A 276 8.73 14.35 30.28
N GLY A 277 9.72 15.22 30.54
CA GLY A 277 10.85 14.95 31.46
C GLY A 277 12.09 14.29 30.82
N ASN A 278 12.06 13.98 29.52
CA ASN A 278 13.18 13.33 28.84
C ASN A 278 14.22 14.33 28.29
N MET A 279 15.38 14.45 28.92
CA MET A 279 16.45 15.40 28.54
C MET A 279 17.02 15.22 27.11
N TYR A 280 16.84 14.06 26.47
CA TYR A 280 17.64 13.66 25.30
C TYR A 280 16.82 13.13 24.10
N GLY A 281 15.50 13.32 24.08
CA GLY A 281 14.64 12.82 22.99
C GLY A 281 14.62 11.28 22.87
N LYS A 282 14.04 10.77 21.78
CA LYS A 282 14.02 9.34 21.42
C LYS A 282 14.85 9.12 20.16
N CYS A 283 15.89 8.30 20.24
CA CYS A 283 16.72 7.94 19.09
C CYS A 283 16.27 6.62 18.45
N SER A 284 16.33 6.55 17.12
CA SER A 284 16.05 5.34 16.37
C SER A 284 16.98 5.17 15.17
N LEU A 285 17.32 3.92 14.87
CA LEU A 285 17.96 3.50 13.62
C LEU A 285 16.87 2.96 12.70
N VAL A 286 16.74 3.54 11.51
CA VAL A 286 15.70 3.22 10.52
C VAL A 286 16.38 2.88 9.19
N PHE A 287 16.52 1.59 8.90
CA PHE A 287 16.98 1.13 7.58
C PHE A 287 15.80 0.99 6.64
N LYS A 288 15.91 1.54 5.42
CA LYS A 288 14.90 1.42 4.36
C LYS A 288 15.53 0.73 3.15
N LEU A 289 15.09 -0.49 2.86
CA LEU A 289 15.43 -1.22 1.64
C LEU A 289 14.64 -0.61 0.49
N MET A 290 15.33 0.08 -0.41
CA MET A 290 14.70 0.79 -1.52
C MET A 290 14.96 0.07 -2.85
N PRO A 291 14.02 0.13 -3.81
CA PRO A 291 14.30 -0.28 -5.17
C PRO A 291 15.26 0.71 -5.87
N LYS A 292 16.01 0.24 -6.87
CA LYS A 292 16.93 1.01 -7.72
C LYS A 292 16.18 2.02 -8.58
N SER A 293 16.64 3.27 -8.62
CA SER A 293 16.06 4.37 -9.43
C SER A 293 15.81 4.01 -10.90
N MET A 294 16.82 3.43 -11.56
CA MET A 294 16.77 3.05 -12.99
C MET A 294 16.01 1.74 -13.27
N THR A 295 15.15 1.27 -12.36
CA THR A 295 14.36 0.03 -12.54
C THR A 295 12.85 0.33 -12.54
N SER A 296 12.02 -0.70 -12.69
CA SER A 296 10.56 -0.56 -12.66
C SER A 296 9.91 -1.60 -11.74
N LEU A 297 8.87 -1.18 -11.03
CA LEU A 297 8.04 -2.05 -10.20
C LEU A 297 7.01 -2.74 -11.11
N SER A 298 7.11 -4.06 -11.23
CA SER A 298 6.30 -4.90 -12.13
C SER A 298 5.73 -6.10 -11.38
N CYS A 299 4.46 -6.43 -11.64
CA CYS A 299 3.81 -7.64 -11.14
C CYS A 299 3.95 -8.84 -12.10
N SER A 300 5.07 -8.96 -12.82
CA SER A 300 5.36 -10.12 -13.69
C SER A 300 5.47 -11.41 -12.87
N GLU A 301 6.23 -11.38 -11.78
CA GLU A 301 6.49 -12.56 -10.94
C GLU A 301 5.23 -13.04 -10.22
N MET A 302 4.38 -12.09 -9.77
CA MET A 302 3.06 -12.41 -9.22
C MET A 302 2.22 -13.20 -10.23
N ARG A 303 2.16 -12.75 -11.50
CA ARG A 303 1.43 -13.46 -12.57
C ARG A 303 2.09 -14.80 -12.92
N ALA A 304 3.42 -14.89 -12.93
CA ALA A 304 4.15 -16.13 -13.20
C ALA A 304 3.96 -17.19 -12.10
N ALA A 305 3.70 -16.77 -10.86
CA ALA A 305 3.29 -17.62 -9.74
C ALA A 305 1.79 -17.96 -9.74
N GLY A 306 0.99 -17.38 -10.65
CA GLY A 306 -0.44 -17.65 -10.80
C GLY A 306 -1.37 -16.73 -10.00
N HIS A 307 -0.85 -15.66 -9.39
CA HIS A 307 -1.66 -14.70 -8.64
C HIS A 307 -2.50 -13.81 -9.56
N GLY A 308 -3.71 -13.47 -9.10
CA GLY A 308 -4.58 -12.51 -9.78
C GLY A 308 -4.07 -11.09 -9.56
N VAL A 309 -3.81 -10.36 -10.66
CA VAL A 309 -3.27 -9.00 -10.62
C VAL A 309 -4.31 -8.03 -11.17
N GLU A 310 -4.79 -7.12 -10.31
CA GLU A 310 -5.79 -6.10 -10.69
C GLU A 310 -5.22 -5.11 -11.72
N ALA A 311 -6.10 -4.51 -12.54
CA ALA A 311 -5.72 -3.64 -13.65
C ALA A 311 -4.74 -2.51 -13.27
N GLN A 312 -4.86 -1.95 -12.05
CA GLN A 312 -3.98 -0.90 -11.53
C GLN A 312 -2.51 -1.32 -11.34
N PHE A 313 -2.22 -2.62 -11.28
CA PHE A 313 -0.88 -3.18 -11.11
C PHE A 313 -0.31 -3.81 -12.40
N LEU A 314 -1.06 -3.83 -13.50
CA LEU A 314 -0.64 -4.48 -14.75
C LEU A 314 0.45 -3.71 -15.51
N LEU A 315 0.52 -2.38 -15.32
CA LEU A 315 1.51 -1.52 -15.96
C LEU A 315 2.74 -1.38 -15.05
N PRO A 316 3.96 -1.68 -15.53
CA PRO A 316 5.19 -1.40 -14.79
C PRO A 316 5.32 0.11 -14.51
N ILE A 317 5.71 0.46 -13.28
CA ILE A 317 5.92 1.85 -12.87
C ILE A 317 7.43 2.08 -12.71
N PRO A 318 8.07 3.05 -13.42
CA PRO A 318 9.46 3.41 -13.17
C PRO A 318 9.66 3.82 -11.70
N VAL A 319 10.77 3.42 -11.10
CA VAL A 319 11.01 3.65 -9.67
C VAL A 319 11.14 5.15 -9.36
N ASP A 320 11.83 5.93 -10.19
CA ASP A 320 11.91 7.38 -9.99
C ASP A 320 10.53 8.06 -10.05
N ASP A 321 9.68 7.70 -11.02
CA ASP A 321 8.28 8.15 -11.08
C ASP A 321 7.51 7.80 -9.80
N PHE A 322 7.64 6.55 -9.34
CA PHE A 322 6.99 6.07 -8.13
C PHE A 322 7.46 6.82 -6.89
N MET A 323 8.76 7.11 -6.79
CA MET A 323 9.38 7.82 -5.67
C MET A 323 9.05 9.31 -5.64
N GLN A 324 8.87 9.94 -6.81
CA GLN A 324 8.50 11.36 -6.90
C GLN A 324 7.01 11.63 -6.66
N ARG A 325 6.12 10.69 -7.04
CA ARG A 325 4.65 10.83 -6.86
C ARG A 325 4.23 10.79 -5.38
N SER A 326 3.16 11.51 -5.05
CA SER A 326 2.44 11.34 -3.79
C SER A 326 1.52 10.12 -3.87
N HIS A 327 1.41 9.37 -2.77
CA HIS A 327 0.60 8.14 -2.68
C HIS A 327 -0.50 8.33 -1.63
N PRO A 328 -1.76 8.56 -2.03
CA PRO A 328 -2.85 8.80 -1.08
C PRO A 328 -3.18 7.52 -0.29
N THR A 329 -3.06 7.60 1.03
CA THR A 329 -3.19 6.45 1.94
C THR A 329 -4.64 6.01 2.18
N ASP A 330 -5.61 6.89 1.95
CA ASP A 330 -7.06 6.64 2.14
C ASP A 330 -7.61 5.45 1.35
N GLN A 331 -7.00 5.12 0.21
CA GLN A 331 -7.47 4.06 -0.67
C GLN A 331 -6.98 2.67 -0.24
N LEU A 332 -5.86 2.59 0.48
CA LEU A 332 -5.21 1.32 0.88
C LEU A 332 -6.08 0.50 1.83
N PHE A 333 -6.83 1.16 2.73
CA PHE A 333 -7.59 0.52 3.82
C PHE A 333 -9.09 0.39 3.53
N ASN A 334 -9.56 0.86 2.38
CA ASN A 334 -10.94 0.65 1.93
C ASN A 334 -11.10 -0.64 1.09
N ARG A 335 -10.00 -1.34 0.78
CA ARG A 335 -10.05 -2.62 0.06
C ARG A 335 -10.34 -3.77 1.02
N ASN A 336 -11.62 -4.13 1.16
CA ASN A 336 -12.05 -5.44 1.65
C ASN A 336 -11.39 -6.52 0.79
N THR A 337 -10.24 -7.02 1.23
CA THR A 337 -9.47 -8.01 0.48
C THR A 337 -10.07 -9.40 0.72
N PHE A 338 -10.05 -10.23 -0.33
CA PHE A 338 -10.80 -11.48 -0.45
C PHE A 338 -10.53 -12.50 0.67
N PRO A 339 -11.48 -13.41 0.95
CA PRO A 339 -11.27 -14.49 1.91
C PRO A 339 -10.10 -15.38 1.47
N SER A 340 -9.15 -15.57 2.37
CA SER A 340 -8.26 -16.73 2.32
C SER A 340 -9.09 -18.01 2.28
N PHE A 341 -8.72 -18.95 1.39
CA PHE A 341 -9.37 -20.26 1.30
C PHE A 341 -9.08 -21.09 2.56
N SER A 342 -9.88 -20.89 3.61
CA SER A 342 -10.02 -21.83 4.71
C SER A 342 -11.14 -22.82 4.38
N TYR A 343 -10.80 -24.11 4.31
CA TYR A 343 -11.79 -25.18 4.21
C TYR A 343 -12.74 -25.12 5.41
N PRO A 344 -14.06 -25.05 5.22
CA PRO A 344 -15.00 -25.19 6.32
C PRO A 344 -15.05 -26.66 6.77
N PRO A 345 -14.87 -26.96 8.07
CA PRO A 345 -15.25 -28.26 8.62
C PRO A 345 -16.79 -28.42 8.52
N ALA A 346 -17.25 -29.66 8.44
CA ALA A 346 -18.65 -29.98 8.19
C ALA A 346 -19.61 -29.49 9.30
N HIS A 347 -20.85 -29.22 8.89
CA HIS A 347 -21.98 -28.96 9.78
C HIS A 347 -22.26 -30.12 10.74
N GLU A 348 -22.64 -29.79 11.97
CA GLU A 348 -23.75 -30.47 12.66
C GLU A 348 -24.69 -29.43 13.28
N ASP A 349 -25.99 -29.75 13.29
CA ASP A 349 -27.08 -28.87 13.73
C ASP A 349 -27.23 -28.84 15.26
N GLN A 350 -27.80 -27.74 15.80
CA GLN A 350 -29.16 -27.75 16.36
C GLN A 350 -29.60 -26.43 17.03
N LEU A 351 -30.79 -25.96 16.61
CA LEU A 351 -31.90 -25.41 17.41
C LEU A 351 -31.58 -24.64 18.72
N ASN A 352 -31.97 -23.35 18.77
CA ASN A 352 -33.22 -23.00 19.47
C ASN A 352 -33.79 -21.60 19.11
N ALA A 353 -35.07 -21.39 19.40
CA ALA A 353 -35.85 -20.20 19.05
C ALA A 353 -35.83 -19.09 20.13
N GLY A 354 -36.13 -17.85 19.74
CA GLY A 354 -36.30 -16.71 20.66
C GLY A 354 -36.93 -15.48 19.98
N THR A 355 -38.22 -15.25 20.24
CA THR A 355 -39.05 -14.18 19.65
C THR A 355 -38.82 -12.80 20.29
N GLY A 356 -39.01 -11.71 19.53
CA GLY A 356 -38.96 -10.36 20.11
C GLY A 356 -39.06 -9.20 19.11
N SER A 357 -40.26 -8.90 18.59
CA SER A 357 -40.51 -7.76 17.69
C SER A 357 -41.15 -6.58 18.43
N MET A 358 -40.56 -5.38 18.38
CA MET A 358 -41.26 -4.10 18.53
C MET A 358 -40.60 -2.98 17.70
N LYS A 359 -41.44 -2.12 17.09
CA LYS A 359 -41.12 -0.80 16.51
C LYS A 359 -42.23 0.18 16.95
N PRO A 360 -41.90 1.40 17.43
CA PRO A 360 -42.05 2.66 16.64
C PRO A 360 -40.91 3.69 16.91
N LEU A 361 -40.84 4.93 16.36
CA LEU A 361 -41.18 5.48 15.02
C LEU A 361 -40.63 6.95 14.89
N MET A 362 -39.67 7.20 13.98
CA MET A 362 -39.29 8.53 13.40
C MET A 362 -38.74 9.65 14.34
N ARG A 363 -37.59 10.31 14.08
CA ARG A 363 -37.37 11.25 12.94
C ARG A 363 -35.87 11.56 12.65
N ARG A 364 -35.36 11.00 11.56
CA ARG A 364 -34.60 11.65 10.45
C ARG A 364 -33.56 12.78 10.76
N ARG A 365 -32.27 12.41 10.80
CA ARG A 365 -31.17 13.15 10.13
C ARG A 365 -30.30 12.16 9.34
N LYS A 366 -29.73 12.57 8.21
CA LYS A 366 -29.47 11.70 7.05
C LYS A 366 -27.97 11.37 6.88
N ASN A 367 -27.45 10.38 7.61
CA ASN A 367 -26.15 9.79 7.30
C ASN A 367 -26.28 8.84 6.09
N ASN A 368 -25.43 9.03 5.09
CA ASN A 368 -25.50 8.30 3.82
C ASN A 368 -24.52 7.12 3.85
N THR A 369 -24.95 5.98 4.39
CA THR A 369 -24.14 4.75 4.46
C THR A 369 -24.59 3.70 3.43
N ARG A 370 -23.61 2.91 2.96
CA ARG A 370 -23.75 1.77 2.04
C ARG A 370 -24.31 2.11 0.66
N CYS A 371 -23.43 2.12 -0.35
CA CYS A 371 -23.82 1.97 -1.74
C CYS A 371 -24.57 0.65 -1.91
N LYS A 372 -25.89 0.72 -2.05
CA LYS A 372 -26.69 -0.39 -2.59
C LYS A 372 -26.15 -0.72 -3.98
N PRO A 373 -26.10 -2.01 -4.38
CA PRO A 373 -25.74 -2.36 -5.76
C PRO A 373 -26.63 -1.58 -6.72
N LEU A 374 -26.01 -0.99 -7.76
CA LEU A 374 -26.74 -0.19 -8.74
C LEU A 374 -27.82 -1.06 -9.41
N PRO A 375 -29.02 -0.50 -9.70
CA PRO A 375 -30.05 -1.23 -10.43
C PRO A 375 -29.46 -1.88 -11.69
N PRO A 376 -29.85 -3.13 -12.06
CA PRO A 376 -29.22 -3.86 -13.16
C PRO A 376 -29.14 -3.05 -14.46
N SER A 377 -30.20 -2.32 -14.81
CA SER A 377 -30.26 -1.40 -15.96
C SER A 377 -29.23 -0.26 -15.91
N LYS A 378 -28.92 0.27 -14.72
CA LYS A 378 -27.89 1.32 -14.54
C LYS A 378 -26.48 0.73 -14.61
N ARG A 379 -26.28 -0.49 -14.10
CA ARG A 379 -25.00 -1.22 -14.21
C ARG A 379 -24.69 -1.55 -15.66
N LEU A 380 -25.63 -2.19 -16.35
CA LEU A 380 -25.58 -2.51 -17.79
C LEU A 380 -25.30 -1.28 -18.67
N ARG A 381 -25.87 -0.11 -18.32
CA ARG A 381 -25.60 1.15 -19.03
C ARG A 381 -24.18 1.67 -18.82
N LEU A 382 -23.63 1.57 -17.60
CA LEU A 382 -22.25 1.98 -17.32
C LEU A 382 -21.26 1.05 -18.03
N GLU A 383 -21.55 -0.25 -18.06
CA GLU A 383 -20.68 -1.23 -18.72
C GLU A 383 -20.64 -1.03 -20.24
N ALA A 384 -21.80 -0.81 -20.87
CA ALA A 384 -21.86 -0.46 -22.28
C ALA A 384 -21.16 0.89 -22.59
N GLN A 385 -21.10 1.82 -21.63
CA GLN A 385 -20.30 3.04 -21.75
C GLN A 385 -18.79 2.80 -21.58
N ARG A 386 -18.37 1.87 -20.72
CA ARG A 386 -16.97 1.45 -20.58
C ARG A 386 -16.47 0.82 -21.88
N VAL A 387 -17.17 -0.22 -22.38
CA VAL A 387 -16.78 -0.95 -23.59
C VAL A 387 -16.74 -0.04 -24.84
N LEU A 388 -17.61 0.96 -24.93
CA LEU A 388 -17.49 1.97 -26.00
C LEU A 388 -16.16 2.74 -25.92
N LYS A 389 -15.79 3.23 -24.74
CA LYS A 389 -14.56 4.02 -24.56
C LYS A 389 -13.29 3.19 -24.70
N GLU A 390 -13.28 1.98 -24.15
CA GLU A 390 -12.09 1.14 -24.05
C GLU A 390 -11.85 0.26 -25.29
N ARG A 391 -12.91 -0.13 -26.02
CA ARG A 391 -12.78 -1.02 -27.19
C ARG A 391 -13.20 -0.33 -28.48
N VAL A 392 -14.42 0.21 -28.54
CA VAL A 392 -14.97 0.72 -29.81
C VAL A 392 -14.24 1.98 -30.27
N GLN A 393 -13.88 2.88 -29.34
CA GLN A 393 -13.09 4.07 -29.65
C GLN A 393 -11.66 3.69 -30.08
N GLU A 394 -11.02 2.71 -29.42
CA GLU A 394 -9.69 2.21 -29.82
C GLU A 394 -9.71 1.63 -31.26
N ILE A 395 -10.72 0.82 -31.59
CA ILE A 395 -10.90 0.25 -32.94
C ILE A 395 -11.14 1.35 -33.98
N ALA A 396 -11.94 2.36 -33.64
CA ALA A 396 -12.22 3.49 -34.53
C ALA A 396 -10.98 4.35 -34.77
N ASP A 397 -10.24 4.71 -33.71
CA ASP A 397 -9.01 5.50 -33.78
C ASP A 397 -7.92 4.77 -34.58
N LYS A 398 -7.74 3.47 -34.35
CA LYS A 398 -6.81 2.61 -35.11
C LYS A 398 -7.15 2.53 -36.60
N LYS A 399 -8.41 2.73 -36.98
CA LYS A 399 -8.89 2.75 -38.37
C LYS A 399 -9.06 4.18 -38.94
N GLY A 400 -8.77 5.23 -38.15
CA GLY A 400 -8.99 6.62 -38.55
C GLY A 400 -10.46 7.04 -38.69
N ILE A 401 -11.39 6.26 -38.11
CA ILE A 401 -12.84 6.46 -38.25
C ILE A 401 -13.34 7.39 -37.16
N LYS A 402 -13.94 8.52 -37.53
CA LYS A 402 -14.62 9.40 -36.58
C LYS A 402 -16.05 8.92 -36.31
N LEU A 403 -16.27 8.27 -35.17
CA LEU A 403 -17.59 7.81 -34.73
C LEU A 403 -18.61 8.97 -34.71
N ARG A 404 -19.73 8.80 -35.41
CA ARG A 404 -20.91 9.67 -35.36
C ARG A 404 -22.15 8.80 -35.20
N PHE A 405 -22.69 8.77 -33.98
CA PHE A 405 -23.88 7.97 -33.66
C PHE A 405 -25.15 8.52 -34.29
N CYS A 406 -26.05 7.63 -34.68
CA CYS A 406 -27.41 7.97 -35.11
C CYS A 406 -28.30 8.31 -33.91
N ASN A 407 -29.46 8.91 -34.18
CA ASN A 407 -30.58 8.93 -33.22
C ASN A 407 -31.26 7.55 -33.18
N LEU A 408 -31.81 7.11 -32.05
CA LEU A 408 -32.39 5.77 -31.90
C LEU A 408 -33.53 5.51 -32.89
N LYS A 409 -34.48 6.43 -32.98
CA LYS A 409 -35.64 6.30 -33.88
C LYS A 409 -35.25 6.28 -35.36
N GLU A 410 -34.25 7.06 -35.73
CA GLU A 410 -33.70 7.04 -37.09
C GLU A 410 -33.00 5.71 -37.34
N CYS A 411 -32.20 5.24 -36.37
CA CYS A 411 -31.39 4.03 -36.49
C CYS A 411 -32.22 2.75 -36.61
N GLU A 412 -33.30 2.61 -35.84
CA GLU A 412 -34.20 1.46 -35.89
C GLU A 412 -34.82 1.28 -37.29
N ASN A 413 -35.17 2.36 -37.99
CA ASN A 413 -35.80 2.30 -39.32
C ASN A 413 -34.92 1.73 -40.43
N HIS A 414 -33.59 1.80 -40.29
CA HIS A 414 -32.62 1.36 -41.31
C HIS A 414 -31.60 0.36 -40.76
N ILE A 415 -31.84 -0.20 -39.57
CA ILE A 415 -30.88 -1.06 -38.85
C ILE A 415 -30.51 -2.34 -39.61
N HIS A 416 -31.43 -2.83 -40.45
CA HIS A 416 -31.32 -4.03 -41.28
C HIS A 416 -31.11 -3.73 -42.78
N ALA A 417 -31.11 -2.46 -43.19
CA ALA A 417 -30.88 -2.08 -44.58
C ALA A 417 -29.37 -2.09 -44.89
N LEU A 418 -28.98 -2.63 -46.06
CA LEU A 418 -27.58 -2.64 -46.51
C LEU A 418 -27.10 -1.22 -46.87
N ASP A 419 -27.93 -0.42 -47.53
CA ASP A 419 -27.65 0.97 -47.91
C ASP A 419 -27.87 1.98 -46.75
N SER A 420 -27.65 1.54 -45.51
CA SER A 420 -27.82 2.36 -44.32
C SER A 420 -26.66 3.37 -44.17
N PRO A 421 -26.91 4.67 -43.88
CA PRO A 421 -25.84 5.65 -43.61
C PRO A 421 -24.88 5.31 -42.46
N CYS A 422 -25.16 4.28 -41.64
CA CYS A 422 -24.21 3.76 -40.65
C CYS A 422 -23.69 2.34 -40.96
N ALA A 423 -24.11 1.71 -42.06
CA ALA A 423 -23.72 0.33 -42.41
C ALA A 423 -22.20 0.16 -42.55
N ASN A 424 -21.54 1.04 -43.32
CA ASN A 424 -20.09 0.96 -43.55
C ASN A 424 -19.31 1.10 -42.23
N ILE A 425 -19.63 2.12 -41.43
CA ILE A 425 -18.98 2.34 -40.12
C ILE A 425 -19.19 1.13 -39.19
N ARG A 426 -20.41 0.57 -39.15
CA ARG A 426 -20.73 -0.62 -38.34
C ARG A 426 -19.90 -1.83 -38.77
N MET A 427 -19.80 -2.09 -40.08
CA MET A 427 -19.00 -3.17 -40.64
C MET A 427 -17.50 -2.97 -40.33
N GLU A 428 -17.00 -1.75 -40.49
CA GLU A 428 -15.59 -1.42 -40.24
C GLU A 428 -15.19 -1.55 -38.78
N ILE A 429 -16.03 -1.14 -37.81
CA ILE A 429 -15.69 -1.27 -36.38
C ILE A 429 -16.10 -2.61 -35.75
N GLY A 430 -16.78 -3.49 -36.48
CA GLY A 430 -17.27 -4.78 -35.96
C GLY A 430 -18.52 -4.64 -35.08
N TRP A 431 -19.37 -3.65 -35.33
CA TRP A 431 -20.56 -3.39 -34.53
C TRP A 431 -21.63 -4.50 -34.71
N PRO A 432 -22.23 -5.00 -33.62
CA PRO A 432 -23.14 -6.14 -33.69
C PRO A 432 -24.36 -5.92 -34.59
N HIS A 433 -24.66 -6.94 -35.40
CA HIS A 433 -25.86 -6.99 -36.23
C HIS A 433 -27.13 -6.91 -35.36
N GLY A 434 -28.09 -6.08 -35.77
CA GLY A 434 -29.35 -5.88 -35.03
C GLY A 434 -29.27 -5.00 -33.77
N VAL A 435 -28.10 -4.48 -33.39
CA VAL A 435 -27.95 -3.51 -32.28
C VAL A 435 -27.87 -2.08 -32.85
N PRO A 436 -28.79 -1.15 -32.51
CA PRO A 436 -28.79 0.20 -33.09
C PRO A 436 -27.44 0.91 -32.94
N PHE A 437 -26.98 1.61 -33.98
CA PHE A 437 -25.73 2.37 -33.94
C PHE A 437 -25.92 3.74 -33.28
N VAL A 438 -26.20 3.68 -31.97
CA VAL A 438 -26.43 4.85 -31.12
C VAL A 438 -25.51 4.83 -29.91
N HIS A 439 -25.43 5.96 -29.21
CA HIS A 439 -24.63 6.03 -28.00
C HIS A 439 -25.17 5.07 -26.93
N PRO A 440 -24.32 4.35 -26.16
CA PRO A 440 -24.75 3.33 -25.19
C PRO A 440 -25.67 3.83 -24.06
N HIS A 441 -25.78 5.15 -23.87
CA HIS A 441 -26.80 5.71 -22.99
C HIS A 441 -28.22 5.34 -23.46
N ASP A 442 -28.44 5.41 -24.78
CA ASP A 442 -29.75 5.44 -25.44
C ASP A 442 -30.18 4.05 -25.97
N LEU A 443 -29.28 3.07 -25.96
CA LEU A 443 -29.58 1.67 -26.29
C LEU A 443 -30.64 1.05 -25.34
N PRO A 444 -31.65 0.33 -25.85
CA PRO A 444 -32.48 -0.55 -25.02
C PRO A 444 -31.66 -1.62 -24.29
N ASN A 445 -32.08 -2.08 -23.10
CA ASN A 445 -31.29 -3.03 -22.29
C ASN A 445 -30.96 -4.33 -23.06
N LYS A 446 -31.91 -4.89 -23.82
CA LYS A 446 -31.68 -6.07 -24.67
C LYS A 446 -30.58 -5.83 -25.72
N ALA A 447 -30.53 -4.63 -26.29
CA ALA A 447 -29.50 -4.23 -27.24
C ALA A 447 -28.14 -3.95 -26.58
N LYS A 448 -28.12 -3.47 -25.32
CA LYS A 448 -26.88 -3.33 -24.53
C LYS A 448 -26.22 -4.68 -24.25
N ILE A 449 -26.99 -5.73 -23.99
CA ILE A 449 -26.45 -7.08 -23.76
C ILE A 449 -25.79 -7.59 -25.06
N GLY A 450 -26.47 -7.49 -26.21
CA GLY A 450 -25.89 -7.85 -27.51
C GLY A 450 -24.71 -6.97 -27.93
N PHE A 451 -24.66 -5.70 -27.48
CA PHE A 451 -23.48 -4.84 -27.63
C PHE A 451 -22.28 -5.37 -26.84
N LEU A 452 -22.48 -5.73 -25.57
CA LEU A 452 -21.41 -6.18 -24.69
C LEU A 452 -20.85 -7.53 -25.13
N GLU A 453 -21.71 -8.51 -25.43
CA GLU A 453 -21.32 -9.85 -25.89
C GLU A 453 -20.45 -9.83 -27.17
N ALA A 454 -20.65 -8.83 -28.05
CA ALA A 454 -19.91 -8.73 -29.31
C ALA A 454 -18.46 -8.23 -29.13
N TYR A 455 -18.20 -7.38 -28.13
CA TYR A 455 -16.87 -6.82 -27.85
C TYR A 455 -16.18 -7.50 -26.65
N GLU A 456 -16.93 -8.20 -25.80
CA GLU A 456 -16.45 -9.03 -24.70
C GLU A 456 -17.18 -10.39 -24.74
N PRO A 457 -16.71 -11.36 -25.57
CA PRO A 457 -17.33 -12.68 -25.66
C PRO A 457 -17.36 -13.41 -24.31
N GLY A 458 -18.51 -13.97 -23.93
CA GLY A 458 -18.76 -14.57 -22.62
C GLY A 458 -19.27 -13.58 -21.55
N TRP A 459 -19.55 -12.32 -21.92
CA TRP A 459 -20.09 -11.32 -20.99
C TRP A 459 -21.44 -11.74 -20.40
N THR A 460 -22.33 -12.32 -21.22
CA THR A 460 -23.62 -12.87 -20.77
C THR A 460 -23.43 -14.01 -19.77
N ALA A 461 -22.65 -15.03 -20.12
CA ALA A 461 -22.42 -16.21 -19.28
C ALA A 461 -21.81 -15.88 -17.90
N THR A 462 -21.07 -14.78 -17.80
CA THR A 462 -20.48 -14.30 -16.53
C THR A 462 -21.44 -13.43 -15.69
N HIS A 463 -22.55 -12.96 -16.26
CA HIS A 463 -23.48 -12.01 -15.61
C HIS A 463 -24.96 -12.47 -15.57
N ASP A 464 -25.28 -13.64 -16.13
CA ASP A 464 -26.65 -14.16 -16.29
C ASP A 464 -27.41 -14.26 -14.95
N MET A 465 -26.71 -14.72 -13.90
CA MET A 465 -27.24 -14.86 -12.53
C MET A 465 -27.66 -13.54 -11.86
N ASP A 466 -27.21 -12.38 -12.36
CA ASP A 466 -27.47 -11.05 -11.75
C ASP A 466 -28.39 -10.16 -12.63
N LEU A 467 -28.87 -10.71 -13.76
CA LEU A 467 -29.77 -10.06 -14.71
C LEU A 467 -31.16 -10.73 -14.81
N SER A 468 -31.29 -11.99 -14.41
CA SER A 468 -32.50 -12.81 -14.57
C SER A 468 -33.60 -12.50 -13.53
N LEU A 469 -34.21 -11.32 -13.58
CA LEU A 469 -35.51 -11.07 -12.94
C LEU A 469 -36.43 -10.22 -13.82
N MET A 470 -37.60 -10.79 -14.13
CA MET A 470 -38.73 -10.24 -14.91
C MET A 470 -38.63 -10.27 -16.44
N GLU A 471 -38.91 -11.45 -17.02
CA GLU A 471 -39.88 -11.47 -18.12
C GLU A 471 -41.29 -11.30 -17.52
N PRO A 472 -42.13 -10.39 -18.06
CA PRO A 472 -43.56 -10.43 -17.82
C PRO A 472 -44.17 -11.56 -18.67
N ALA A 473 -44.49 -12.69 -18.04
CA ALA A 473 -45.18 -13.78 -18.69
C ALA A 473 -46.51 -13.29 -19.30
N GLN A 474 -46.72 -13.57 -20.59
CA GLN A 474 -47.99 -13.31 -21.26
C GLN A 474 -49.06 -14.26 -20.71
N THR A 475 -49.86 -13.81 -19.74
CA THR A 475 -51.09 -14.50 -19.36
C THR A 475 -52.17 -14.26 -20.41
N SER A 476 -52.15 -15.08 -21.45
CA SER A 476 -53.30 -15.27 -22.34
C SER A 476 -54.45 -15.91 -21.54
N GLN A 477 -55.39 -15.10 -21.04
CA GLN A 477 -56.70 -15.60 -20.62
C GLN A 477 -57.76 -15.06 -21.58
N GLN A 478 -58.20 -15.96 -22.46
CA GLN A 478 -59.46 -15.80 -23.19
C GLN A 478 -60.60 -15.78 -22.18
N TYR A 479 -61.45 -14.77 -22.24
CA TYR A 479 -62.82 -14.87 -21.75
C TYR A 479 -63.74 -14.99 -22.96
N CYS A 480 -64.50 -16.09 -23.00
CA CYS A 480 -65.68 -16.18 -23.84
C CYS A 480 -66.80 -15.36 -23.21
N ASN A 481 -67.33 -14.40 -23.97
CA ASN A 481 -68.76 -14.23 -24.28
C ASN A 481 -68.92 -13.17 -25.37
#